data_AF-A0A254QF79-F1
#
_entry.id   AF-A0A254QF79-F1
#
_cell.length_a   1.000
_cell.length_b   1.000
_cell.length_c   1.000
_cell.angle_alpha   90.00
_cell.angle_beta   90.00
_cell.angle_gamma   90.00
#
_symmetry.space_group_name_H-M   'P 1'
#
loop_
_entity.id
_entity.type
_entity.pdbx_description
1 polymer ?
#
loop_
_entity_poly.entity_id
_entity_poly.type
_entity_poly.pdbx_seq_one_letter_code
_entity_poly.pdbx_strand_id
1 'polypeptide(L)'
;MTSSDLANLEIAMDAAESGATCRVVIRLGDQTLAARLHRESGIDRTLAMSMVAAPSFAAAALDPSVLGAFEWRGEQYSLIRTNSPLSDDIGLADDLVAHRREKSPPRRRSSMPSITFGQFYETVPKSFKILFTQIIILAAASVVVFSVGMRLSLIDAIYFVTTTLTTTGYGDINVREQGWLLKLYTCVMMVLGSAGVAVVYSIITNFIVTTRFEELEGRQRVTFSDHIILVGLGNVGTRTVEYLSHMGYQVVAVDADVSARDRKLLPASVHFLAGDGREPEVLDRAGVSRCAAVISMTDNDATNLSIGLSAKKLKPDLRAVVRIFEASFAKKVEGVLNIDAALSASKLSAPSFVAAALGEGLVYSFVEDGVLKVIRDDEGRLSFEVLELNKLS
;
A
#
# COMPACT_ATOMS: atom_id res chain seq x y z
N MET A 1 14.78 -6.24 13.49
CA MET A 1 16.07 -5.62 13.88
C MET A 1 17.01 -5.51 12.70
N THR A 2 17.40 -4.29 12.37
CA THR A 2 18.48 -4.02 11.40
C THR A 2 19.86 -4.15 12.07
N SER A 3 20.94 -4.24 11.28
CA SER A 3 22.31 -4.21 11.81
C SER A 3 22.61 -2.91 12.59
N SER A 4 22.03 -1.79 12.15
CA SER A 4 22.12 -0.52 12.86
C SER A 4 21.39 -0.53 14.21
N ASP A 5 20.27 -1.24 14.33
CA ASP A 5 19.52 -1.34 15.59
C ASP A 5 20.30 -2.17 16.62
N LEU A 6 20.96 -3.25 16.17
CA LEU A 6 21.84 -4.07 17.01
C LEU A 6 23.03 -3.27 17.54
N ALA A 7 23.73 -2.54 16.68
CA ALA A 7 24.85 -1.70 17.09
C ALA A 7 24.43 -0.60 18.07
N ASN A 8 23.28 0.05 17.83
CA ASN A 8 22.74 1.05 18.76
C ASN A 8 22.37 0.43 20.12
N LEU A 9 21.87 -0.81 20.12
CA LEU A 9 21.49 -1.51 21.34
C LEU A 9 22.71 -1.93 22.17
N GLU A 10 23.74 -2.46 21.51
CA GLU A 10 25.00 -2.83 22.16
C GLU A 10 25.64 -1.63 22.87
N ILE A 11 25.76 -0.49 22.17
CA ILE A 11 26.28 0.76 22.74
C ILE A 11 25.41 1.26 23.91
N ALA A 12 24.09 1.15 23.80
CA ALA A 12 23.18 1.59 24.85
C ALA A 12 23.26 0.71 26.10
N MET A 13 23.42 -0.60 25.92
CA MET A 13 23.60 -1.55 27.03
C MET A 13 24.94 -1.33 27.74
N ASP A 14 26.04 -1.16 26.99
CA ASP A 14 27.34 -0.84 27.57
C ASP A 14 27.29 0.46 28.40
N ALA A 15 26.60 1.48 27.89
CA ALA A 15 26.40 2.74 28.60
C ALA A 15 25.58 2.56 29.89
N ALA A 16 24.50 1.77 29.85
CA ALA A 16 23.66 1.49 31.01
C ALA A 16 24.40 0.66 32.08
N GLU A 17 25.24 -0.29 31.67
CA GLU A 17 26.03 -1.13 32.57
C GLU A 17 27.24 -0.39 33.19
N SER A 18 27.70 0.69 32.56
CA SER A 18 28.87 1.46 33.04
C SER A 18 28.66 2.18 34.38
N GLY A 19 27.45 2.21 34.92
CA GLY A 19 27.13 2.83 36.22
C GLY A 19 27.22 4.36 36.23
N ALA A 20 27.40 5.00 35.08
CA ALA A 20 27.31 6.44 34.94
C ALA A 20 25.86 6.91 35.17
N THR A 21 25.67 8.05 35.84
CA THR A 21 24.36 8.76 35.93
C THR A 21 23.98 9.40 34.58
N CYS A 22 24.15 8.66 33.48
CA CYS A 22 23.94 9.12 32.12
C CYS A 22 22.57 8.61 31.65
N ARG A 23 21.75 9.53 31.14
CA ARG A 23 20.45 9.20 30.59
C ARG A 23 20.61 8.58 29.21
N VAL A 24 20.20 7.32 29.03
CA VAL A 24 20.39 6.58 27.79
C VAL A 24 19.14 6.69 26.92
N VAL A 25 19.28 7.40 25.78
CA VAL A 25 18.23 7.51 24.75
C VAL A 25 18.67 6.74 23.51
N ILE A 26 17.94 5.68 23.16
CA ILE A 26 18.28 4.84 22.01
C ILE A 26 17.36 5.11 20.82
N ARG A 27 17.97 5.19 19.62
CA ARG A 27 17.27 5.20 18.33
C ARG A 27 17.09 3.78 17.83
N LEU A 28 15.85 3.37 17.60
CA LEU A 28 15.52 2.09 16.97
C LEU A 28 14.61 2.31 15.75
N GLY A 29 14.87 1.56 14.68
CA GLY A 29 14.00 1.48 13.51
C GLY A 29 12.79 0.57 13.73
N ASP A 30 12.94 -0.44 14.58
CA ASP A 30 11.90 -1.44 14.89
C ASP A 30 11.13 -1.07 16.16
N GLN A 31 9.88 -0.65 15.99
CA GLN A 31 9.02 -0.19 17.08
C GLN A 31 8.63 -1.31 18.06
N THR A 32 8.46 -2.55 17.58
CA THR A 32 8.07 -3.66 18.44
C THR A 32 9.18 -3.98 19.42
N LEU A 33 10.42 -3.84 18.96
CA LEU A 33 11.59 -3.95 19.80
C LEU A 33 11.71 -2.76 20.75
N ALA A 34 11.49 -1.54 20.26
CA ALA A 34 11.51 -0.32 21.08
C ALA A 34 10.55 -0.40 22.28
N ALA A 35 9.31 -0.83 22.05
CA ALA A 35 8.29 -0.97 23.08
C ALA A 35 8.53 -2.15 24.05
N ARG A 36 9.40 -3.11 23.68
CA ARG A 36 9.84 -4.21 24.56
C ARG A 36 11.03 -3.79 25.41
N LEU A 37 12.03 -3.16 24.82
CA LEU A 37 13.25 -2.72 25.50
C LEU A 37 12.99 -1.71 26.61
N HIS A 38 12.02 -0.79 26.41
CA HIS A 38 11.63 0.17 27.45
C HIS A 38 11.22 -0.49 28.79
N ARG A 39 10.78 -1.76 28.78
CA ARG A 39 10.34 -2.47 29.99
C ARG A 39 11.44 -3.29 30.68
N GLU A 40 12.55 -3.60 30.01
CA GLU A 40 13.44 -4.69 30.45
C GLU A 40 14.91 -4.31 30.63
N SER A 41 15.40 -3.12 30.23
CA SER A 41 16.85 -2.91 30.06
C SER A 41 17.50 -1.68 30.71
N GLY A 42 16.89 -1.00 31.68
CA GLY A 42 17.51 0.19 32.31
C GLY A 42 17.73 1.37 31.34
N ILE A 43 17.07 1.35 30.18
CA ILE A 43 17.10 2.42 29.17
C ILE A 43 15.99 3.42 29.49
N ASP A 44 16.37 4.68 29.71
CA ASP A 44 15.43 5.74 30.13
C ASP A 44 14.37 6.06 29.07
N ARG A 45 14.75 6.09 27.79
CA ARG A 45 13.81 6.38 26.71
C ARG A 45 14.20 5.72 25.40
N THR A 46 13.19 5.26 24.67
CA THR A 46 13.36 4.73 23.32
C THR A 46 12.50 5.52 22.34
N LEU A 47 13.13 6.02 21.28
CA LEU A 47 12.44 6.79 20.24
C LEU A 47 12.72 6.21 18.87
N ALA A 48 11.66 6.06 18.07
CA ALA A 48 11.76 5.74 16.66
C ALA A 48 11.51 7.02 15.84
N MET A 49 12.43 7.38 14.95
CA MET A 49 12.25 8.57 14.10
C MET A 49 10.96 8.52 13.28
N SER A 50 10.52 7.33 12.88
CA SER A 50 9.28 7.14 12.15
C SER A 50 8.05 7.54 12.97
N MET A 51 8.05 7.30 14.29
CA MET A 51 6.95 7.70 15.16
C MET A 51 6.90 9.22 15.35
N VAL A 52 8.05 9.88 15.43
CA VAL A 52 8.13 11.33 15.61
C VAL A 52 7.84 12.08 14.31
N ALA A 53 8.36 11.60 13.17
CA ALA A 53 8.26 12.32 11.90
C ALA A 53 6.95 12.05 11.14
N ALA A 54 6.39 10.83 11.20
CA ALA A 54 5.22 10.46 10.39
C ALA A 54 3.99 11.37 10.57
N PRO A 55 3.62 11.80 11.80
CA PRO A 55 2.50 12.72 11.98
C PRO A 55 2.71 14.03 11.21
N SER A 56 3.95 14.54 11.16
CA SER A 56 4.26 15.80 10.47
C SER A 56 4.14 15.65 8.94
N PHE A 57 4.52 14.51 8.37
CA PHE A 57 4.29 14.22 6.95
C PHE A 57 2.80 14.12 6.62
N ALA A 58 2.04 13.43 7.47
CA ALA A 58 0.60 13.31 7.31
C ALA A 58 -0.09 14.68 7.40
N ALA A 59 0.23 15.47 8.42
CA ALA A 59 -0.35 16.78 8.62
C ALA A 59 0.03 17.75 7.49
N ALA A 60 1.28 17.74 7.03
CA ALA A 60 1.71 18.53 5.89
C ALA A 60 0.95 18.16 4.61
N ALA A 61 0.46 16.92 4.44
CA ALA A 61 -0.38 16.57 3.29
C ALA A 61 -1.82 17.08 3.41
N LEU A 62 -2.28 17.37 4.62
CA LEU A 62 -3.65 17.78 4.92
C LEU A 62 -3.82 19.30 5.03
N ASP A 63 -2.87 19.98 5.67
CA ASP A 63 -2.98 21.40 6.02
C ASP A 63 -1.62 22.12 5.81
N PRO A 64 -1.56 23.15 4.94
CA PRO A 64 -0.33 23.93 4.71
C PRO A 64 0.12 24.77 5.90
N SER A 65 -0.74 25.02 6.88
CA SER A 65 -0.41 25.84 8.04
C SER A 65 0.33 25.08 9.14
N VAL A 66 0.47 23.76 9.02
CA VAL A 66 1.06 22.91 10.06
C VAL A 66 2.59 22.89 9.97
N LEU A 67 3.23 23.29 11.07
CA LEU A 67 4.67 23.27 11.33
C LEU A 67 5.16 21.91 11.85
N GLY A 68 4.30 21.18 12.55
CA GLY A 68 4.62 19.88 13.14
C GLY A 68 3.40 19.22 13.74
N ALA A 69 3.49 17.91 13.93
CA ALA A 69 2.45 17.13 14.59
C ALA A 69 3.09 16.05 15.47
N PHE A 70 2.41 15.71 16.56
CA PHE A 70 2.84 14.69 17.51
C PHE A 70 1.66 13.93 18.12
N GLU A 71 1.96 12.80 18.73
CA GLU A 71 1.01 11.97 19.45
C GLU A 71 1.14 12.20 20.95
N TRP A 72 0.02 12.39 21.63
CA TRP A 72 -0.06 12.54 23.09
C TRP A 72 -1.12 11.59 23.66
N ARG A 73 -0.76 10.88 24.72
CA ARG A 73 -1.62 9.91 25.44
C ARG A 73 -2.27 8.82 24.56
N GLY A 74 -1.59 8.41 23.50
CA GLY A 74 -1.93 7.20 22.73
C GLY A 74 -3.09 7.34 21.74
N GLU A 75 -3.83 8.46 21.73
CA GLU A 75 -4.97 8.66 20.81
C GLU A 75 -5.19 10.10 20.35
N GLN A 76 -4.60 11.11 21.00
CA GLN A 76 -4.81 12.51 20.64
C GLN A 76 -3.61 13.07 19.91
N TYR A 77 -3.83 13.43 18.64
CA TYR A 77 -2.81 14.09 17.84
C TYR A 77 -2.86 15.59 18.10
N SER A 78 -1.71 16.23 18.23
CA SER A 78 -1.65 17.69 18.42
C SER A 78 -0.89 18.31 17.26
N LEU A 79 -1.43 19.40 16.72
CA LEU A 79 -0.86 20.14 15.59
C LEU A 79 -0.25 21.45 16.08
N ILE A 80 0.83 21.84 15.44
CA ILE A 80 1.48 23.14 15.64
C ILE A 80 1.29 23.95 14.38
N ARG A 81 0.68 25.13 14.46
CA ARG A 81 0.38 26.01 13.30
C ARG A 81 1.14 27.32 13.37
N THR A 82 1.41 27.91 12.21
CA THR A 82 2.16 29.19 12.05
C THR A 82 1.49 30.41 12.69
N ASN A 83 0.16 30.43 12.84
CA ASN A 83 -0.61 31.61 13.25
C ASN A 83 -1.44 31.44 14.54
N SER A 84 -1.23 30.39 15.33
CA SER A 84 -1.94 30.28 16.61
C SER A 84 -1.27 31.21 17.63
N PRO A 85 -2.00 32.09 18.35
CA PRO A 85 -1.44 32.67 19.56
C PRO A 85 -1.00 31.50 20.45
N LEU A 86 0.30 31.44 20.77
CA LEU A 86 0.94 30.38 21.56
C LEU A 86 0.53 30.43 23.04
N SER A 87 -0.73 30.79 23.32
CA SER A 87 -1.36 30.88 24.63
C SER A 87 -2.31 29.70 24.82
N ASP A 88 -2.08 28.90 25.87
CA ASP A 88 -2.92 27.89 26.55
C ASP A 88 -3.74 26.86 25.75
N ASP A 89 -4.01 27.06 24.46
CA ASP A 89 -4.79 26.20 23.60
C ASP A 89 -3.91 25.60 22.49
N ILE A 90 -3.14 24.57 22.85
CA ILE A 90 -2.67 23.60 21.85
C ILE A 90 -3.94 22.93 21.33
N GLY A 91 -4.37 23.32 20.12
CA GLY A 91 -5.54 22.74 19.47
C GLY A 91 -5.40 21.23 19.37
N LEU A 92 -6.17 20.50 20.19
CA LEU A 92 -6.31 19.05 20.08
C LEU A 92 -6.88 18.71 18.69
N ALA A 93 -6.44 17.59 18.11
CA ALA A 93 -6.85 17.06 16.80
C ALA A 93 -8.34 16.96 16.49
N ASP A 94 -9.23 17.30 17.43
CA ASP A 94 -10.66 17.36 17.19
C ASP A 94 -10.97 18.17 15.92
N ASP A 95 -10.19 19.20 15.59
CA ASP A 95 -10.40 20.01 14.37
C ASP A 95 -10.19 19.25 13.05
N LEU A 96 -9.19 18.37 12.93
CA LEU A 96 -8.94 17.59 11.70
C LEU A 96 -9.94 16.44 11.55
N VAL A 97 -10.30 15.79 12.66
CA VAL A 97 -11.28 14.69 12.67
C VAL A 97 -12.70 15.24 12.45
N ALA A 98 -13.03 16.40 13.03
CA ALA A 98 -14.32 17.06 12.88
C ALA A 98 -14.54 17.61 11.47
N HIS A 99 -13.53 18.21 10.84
CA HIS A 99 -13.62 18.72 9.46
C HIS A 99 -13.97 17.65 8.42
N ARG A 100 -13.80 16.35 8.75
CA ARG A 100 -14.09 15.23 7.83
C ARG A 100 -15.36 14.46 8.16
N ARG A 101 -15.91 14.55 9.38
CA ARG A 101 -17.23 13.96 9.68
C ARG A 101 -18.32 14.53 8.77
N GLU A 102 -18.18 15.77 8.30
CA GLU A 102 -19.09 16.38 7.33
C GLU A 102 -18.85 15.99 5.86
N LYS A 103 -17.67 15.47 5.51
CA LYS A 103 -17.24 15.26 4.10
C LYS A 103 -16.90 13.83 3.72
N SER A 104 -17.34 12.83 4.49
CA SER A 104 -17.12 11.43 4.12
C SER A 104 -18.15 11.00 3.04
N PRO A 105 -17.76 10.77 1.78
CA PRO A 105 -18.69 10.20 0.80
C PRO A 105 -19.10 8.80 1.26
N PRO A 106 -20.34 8.37 0.96
CA PRO A 106 -20.79 7.05 1.36
C PRO A 106 -19.86 5.99 0.76
N ARG A 107 -19.43 5.02 1.58
CA ARG A 107 -18.74 3.80 1.13
C ARG A 107 -19.64 3.09 0.11
N ARG A 108 -19.45 3.38 -1.18
CA ARG A 108 -20.06 2.59 -2.24
C ARG A 108 -19.36 1.23 -2.25
N ARG A 109 -20.12 0.19 -1.94
CA ARG A 109 -19.75 -1.19 -2.29
C ARG A 109 -19.34 -1.18 -3.76
N SER A 110 -18.10 -1.55 -4.04
CA SER A 110 -17.66 -1.81 -5.41
C SER A 110 -18.60 -2.88 -5.98
N SER A 111 -19.43 -2.49 -6.94
CA SER A 111 -20.09 -3.46 -7.79
C SER A 111 -18.98 -4.19 -8.54
N MET A 112 -18.94 -5.52 -8.42
CA MET A 112 -18.05 -6.32 -9.27
C MET A 112 -18.28 -5.87 -10.71
N PRO A 113 -17.23 -5.49 -11.45
CA PRO A 113 -17.38 -5.13 -12.85
C PRO A 113 -18.01 -6.33 -13.56
N SER A 114 -19.10 -6.10 -14.28
CA SER A 114 -19.70 -7.09 -15.15
C SER A 114 -18.72 -7.34 -16.29
N ILE A 115 -17.86 -8.35 -16.13
CA ILE A 115 -16.93 -8.76 -17.18
C ILE A 115 -17.79 -9.19 -18.36
N THR A 116 -17.71 -8.43 -19.44
CA THR A 116 -18.43 -8.77 -20.67
C THR A 116 -17.71 -9.93 -21.34
N PHE A 117 -18.43 -10.88 -21.94
CA PHE A 117 -17.86 -12.08 -22.57
C PHE A 117 -16.69 -11.78 -23.54
N GLY A 118 -16.72 -10.63 -24.21
CA GLY A 118 -15.64 -10.17 -25.09
C GLY A 118 -14.31 -9.88 -24.36
N GLN A 119 -14.35 -9.31 -23.16
CA GLN A 119 -13.14 -9.03 -22.37
C GLN A 119 -12.49 -10.33 -21.86
N PHE A 120 -13.33 -11.30 -21.47
CA PHE A 120 -12.86 -12.64 -21.13
C PHE A 120 -12.16 -13.31 -22.32
N TYR A 121 -12.74 -13.22 -23.52
CA TYR A 121 -12.14 -13.80 -24.72
C TYR A 121 -10.73 -13.25 -25.01
N GLU A 122 -10.45 -11.97 -24.77
CA GLU A 122 -9.12 -11.41 -25.00
C GLU A 122 -8.06 -11.95 -24.02
N THR A 123 -8.44 -12.24 -22.78
CA THR A 123 -7.52 -12.76 -21.75
C THR A 123 -7.08 -14.22 -21.97
N VAL A 124 -7.80 -14.99 -22.79
CA VAL A 124 -7.45 -16.39 -23.08
C VAL A 124 -6.23 -16.46 -24.01
N PRO A 125 -5.15 -17.21 -23.67
CA PRO A 125 -3.97 -17.33 -24.52
C PRO A 125 -4.30 -17.89 -25.92
N LYS A 126 -3.55 -17.46 -26.93
CA LYS A 126 -3.78 -17.87 -28.34
C LYS A 126 -3.76 -19.40 -28.52
N SER A 127 -2.90 -20.11 -27.79
CA SER A 127 -2.82 -21.58 -27.82
C SER A 127 -4.13 -22.26 -27.42
N PHE A 128 -4.81 -21.76 -26.38
CA PHE A 128 -6.11 -22.27 -25.94
C PHE A 128 -7.22 -21.97 -26.96
N LYS A 129 -7.20 -20.79 -27.58
CA LYS A 129 -8.16 -20.45 -28.65
C LYS A 129 -8.03 -21.38 -29.85
N ILE A 130 -6.78 -21.66 -30.25
CA ILE A 130 -6.49 -22.59 -31.35
C ILE A 130 -6.98 -24.00 -30.99
N LEU A 131 -6.66 -24.49 -29.80
CA LEU A 131 -7.08 -25.82 -29.34
C LEU A 131 -8.61 -25.94 -29.27
N PHE A 132 -9.31 -24.94 -28.72
CA PHE A 132 -10.76 -24.92 -28.62
C PHE A 132 -11.42 -24.91 -30.01
N THR A 133 -10.87 -24.13 -30.94
CA THR A 133 -11.33 -24.09 -32.34
C THR A 133 -11.13 -25.46 -33.01
N GLN A 134 -10.00 -26.12 -32.79
CA GLN A 134 -9.73 -27.47 -33.30
C GLN A 134 -10.72 -28.50 -32.74
N ILE A 135 -11.06 -28.42 -31.45
CA ILE A 135 -12.06 -29.30 -30.82
C ILE A 135 -13.44 -29.10 -31.44
N ILE A 136 -13.87 -27.86 -31.69
CA ILE A 136 -15.16 -27.56 -32.36
C ILE A 136 -15.18 -28.12 -33.78
N ILE A 137 -14.10 -27.91 -34.54
CA ILE A 137 -13.98 -28.44 -35.91
C ILE A 137 -14.04 -29.97 -35.90
N LEU A 138 -13.32 -30.61 -34.97
CA LEU A 138 -13.32 -32.06 -34.80
C LEU A 138 -14.72 -32.57 -34.45
N ALA A 139 -15.44 -31.90 -33.55
CA ALA A 139 -16.81 -32.26 -33.19
C ALA A 139 -17.75 -32.15 -34.39
N ALA A 140 -17.68 -31.06 -35.17
CA ALA A 140 -18.48 -30.88 -36.37
C ALA A 140 -18.17 -31.94 -37.44
N ALA A 141 -16.89 -32.26 -37.66
CA ALA A 141 -16.48 -33.34 -38.56
C ALA A 141 -17.00 -34.71 -38.07
N SER A 142 -16.97 -34.95 -36.76
CA SER A 142 -17.48 -36.18 -36.15
C SER A 142 -18.97 -36.37 -36.40
N VAL A 143 -19.76 -35.29 -36.38
CA VAL A 143 -21.20 -35.35 -36.72
C VAL A 143 -21.40 -35.90 -38.12
N VAL A 144 -20.59 -35.46 -39.09
CA VAL A 144 -20.65 -35.98 -40.47
C VAL A 144 -20.22 -37.45 -40.53
N VAL A 145 -19.11 -37.79 -39.85
CA VAL A 145 -18.59 -39.17 -39.79
C VAL A 145 -19.63 -40.14 -39.23
N PHE A 146 -20.30 -39.80 -38.14
CA PHE A 146 -21.31 -40.67 -37.53
C PHE A 146 -22.65 -40.64 -38.27
N SER A 147 -23.07 -39.50 -38.83
CA SER A 147 -24.28 -39.44 -39.66
C SER A 147 -24.15 -40.33 -40.90
N VAL A 148 -23.00 -40.28 -41.60
CA VAL A 148 -22.77 -41.13 -42.79
C VAL A 148 -22.44 -42.58 -42.39
N GLY A 149 -21.55 -42.78 -41.42
CA GLY A 149 -21.03 -44.09 -41.05
C GLY A 149 -22.05 -45.00 -40.36
N MET A 150 -22.93 -44.42 -39.53
CA MET A 150 -23.98 -45.16 -38.82
C MET A 150 -25.39 -44.91 -39.37
N ARG A 151 -25.53 -44.07 -40.41
CA ARG A 151 -26.82 -43.66 -40.98
C ARG A 151 -27.75 -43.00 -39.96
N LEU A 152 -27.17 -42.28 -39.01
CA LEU A 152 -27.93 -41.52 -38.02
C LEU A 152 -28.54 -40.26 -38.65
N SER A 153 -29.70 -39.86 -38.12
CA SER A 153 -30.22 -38.52 -38.37
C SER A 153 -29.21 -37.47 -37.89
N LEU A 154 -29.24 -36.26 -38.48
CA LEU A 154 -28.33 -35.19 -38.08
C LEU A 154 -28.42 -34.88 -36.58
N ILE A 155 -29.64 -34.95 -36.03
CA ILE A 155 -29.91 -34.68 -34.62
C ILE A 155 -29.31 -35.78 -33.74
N ASP A 156 -29.50 -37.05 -34.10
CA ASP A 156 -28.94 -38.18 -33.34
C ASP A 156 -27.41 -38.22 -33.41
N ALA A 157 -26.82 -37.81 -34.53
CA ALA A 157 -25.38 -37.70 -34.68
C ALA A 157 -24.79 -36.56 -33.81
N ILE A 158 -25.46 -35.39 -33.78
CA ILE A 158 -25.09 -34.30 -32.86
C ILE A 158 -25.18 -34.78 -31.41
N TYR A 159 -26.29 -35.41 -31.04
CA TYR A 159 -26.52 -35.96 -29.71
C TYR A 159 -25.42 -36.98 -29.32
N PHE A 160 -25.10 -37.94 -30.20
CA PHE A 160 -24.06 -38.93 -29.93
C PHE A 160 -22.67 -38.31 -29.78
N VAL A 161 -22.32 -37.34 -30.63
CA VAL A 161 -21.03 -36.63 -30.54
C VAL A 161 -20.94 -35.84 -29.24
N THR A 162 -22.01 -35.11 -28.87
CA THR A 162 -22.03 -34.32 -27.63
C THR A 162 -21.84 -35.23 -26.41
N THR A 163 -22.63 -36.29 -26.28
CA THR A 163 -22.56 -37.21 -25.13
C THR A 163 -21.21 -37.93 -25.02
N THR A 164 -20.56 -38.22 -26.16
CA THR A 164 -19.23 -38.83 -26.20
C THR A 164 -18.13 -37.82 -25.85
N LEU A 165 -18.21 -36.60 -26.37
CA LEU A 165 -17.21 -35.54 -26.16
C LEU A 165 -17.24 -34.98 -24.73
N THR A 166 -18.43 -34.84 -24.13
CA THR A 166 -18.61 -34.41 -22.73
C THR A 166 -18.37 -35.53 -21.72
N THR A 167 -17.97 -36.72 -22.18
CA THR A 167 -17.74 -37.91 -21.34
C THR A 167 -18.98 -38.39 -20.57
N THR A 168 -20.19 -38.04 -21.03
CA THR A 168 -21.45 -38.44 -20.39
C THR A 168 -21.84 -39.87 -20.74
N GLY A 169 -21.79 -40.22 -22.04
CA GLY A 169 -21.92 -41.60 -22.54
C GLY A 169 -23.13 -42.40 -22.03
N TYR A 170 -24.37 -41.95 -22.31
CA TYR A 170 -25.59 -42.65 -21.89
C TYR A 170 -25.70 -44.10 -22.41
N GLY A 171 -25.04 -44.42 -23.53
CA GLY A 171 -24.93 -45.78 -24.08
C GLY A 171 -26.11 -46.24 -24.94
N ASP A 172 -27.10 -45.37 -25.12
CA ASP A 172 -28.28 -45.52 -25.98
C ASP A 172 -27.93 -45.58 -27.47
N ILE A 173 -26.98 -44.76 -27.93
CA ILE A 173 -26.33 -44.90 -29.24
C ILE A 173 -24.92 -45.42 -29.02
N ASN A 174 -24.52 -46.46 -29.77
CA ASN A 174 -23.20 -47.06 -29.62
C ASN A 174 -22.65 -47.62 -30.94
N VAL A 175 -21.33 -47.87 -30.95
CA VAL A 175 -20.58 -48.38 -32.11
C VAL A 175 -20.30 -49.89 -32.03
N ARG A 176 -21.02 -50.64 -31.20
CA ARG A 176 -20.73 -52.06 -30.91
C ARG A 176 -20.80 -52.93 -32.16
N GLU A 177 -21.82 -52.69 -33.00
CA GLU A 177 -22.07 -53.45 -34.23
C GLU A 177 -21.32 -52.88 -35.45
N GLN A 178 -20.56 -51.80 -35.25
CA GLN A 178 -19.87 -51.10 -36.34
C GLN A 178 -18.47 -51.68 -36.60
N GLY A 179 -17.92 -51.37 -37.78
CA GLY A 179 -16.57 -51.75 -38.18
C GLY A 179 -15.49 -51.24 -37.22
N TRP A 180 -14.35 -51.93 -37.18
CA TRP A 180 -13.25 -51.63 -36.24
C TRP A 180 -12.75 -50.18 -36.35
N LEU A 181 -12.79 -49.59 -37.54
CA LEU A 181 -12.34 -48.22 -37.78
C LEU A 181 -13.19 -47.19 -37.01
N LEU A 182 -14.52 -47.37 -36.98
CA LEU A 182 -15.41 -46.46 -36.28
C LEU A 182 -15.32 -46.63 -34.76
N LYS A 183 -15.05 -47.86 -34.29
CA LYS A 183 -14.73 -48.14 -32.88
C LYS A 183 -13.46 -47.41 -32.45
N LEU A 184 -12.39 -47.54 -33.22
CA LEU A 184 -11.13 -46.86 -32.95
C LEU A 184 -11.30 -45.33 -32.96
N TYR A 185 -12.03 -44.80 -33.94
CA TYR A 185 -12.36 -43.38 -34.01
C TYR A 185 -13.10 -42.89 -32.76
N THR A 186 -14.08 -43.66 -32.29
CA THR A 186 -14.84 -43.35 -31.07
C THR A 186 -13.95 -43.36 -29.83
N CYS A 187 -13.03 -44.32 -29.71
CA CYS A 187 -12.04 -44.33 -28.61
C CYS A 187 -11.17 -43.07 -28.61
N VAL A 188 -10.66 -42.66 -29.77
CA VAL A 188 -9.86 -41.43 -29.91
C VAL A 188 -10.69 -40.20 -29.52
N MET A 189 -11.95 -40.13 -29.96
CA MET A 189 -12.87 -39.06 -29.59
C MET A 189 -13.13 -38.97 -28.09
N MET A 190 -13.29 -40.10 -27.40
CA MET A 190 -13.47 -40.13 -25.94
C MET A 190 -12.23 -39.60 -25.19
N VAL A 191 -11.02 -39.98 -25.64
CA VAL A 191 -9.76 -39.48 -25.07
C VAL A 191 -9.63 -37.97 -25.30
N LEU A 192 -9.93 -37.49 -26.52
CA LEU A 192 -9.88 -36.06 -26.83
C LEU A 192 -10.95 -35.26 -26.08
N GLY A 193 -12.15 -35.83 -25.90
CA GLY A 193 -13.23 -35.22 -25.11
C GLY A 193 -12.83 -35.03 -23.64
N SER A 194 -12.30 -36.08 -23.00
CA SER A 194 -11.82 -35.99 -21.62
C SER A 194 -10.67 -34.99 -21.44
N ALA A 195 -9.70 -34.95 -22.37
CA ALA A 195 -8.66 -33.93 -22.39
C ALA A 195 -9.23 -32.51 -22.55
N GLY A 196 -10.25 -32.35 -23.40
CA GLY A 196 -10.97 -31.09 -23.58
C GLY A 196 -11.64 -30.58 -22.29
N VAL A 197 -12.31 -31.47 -21.54
CA VAL A 197 -12.91 -31.11 -20.25
C VAL A 197 -11.85 -30.67 -19.24
N ALA A 198 -10.71 -31.37 -19.16
CA ALA A 198 -9.61 -30.98 -18.28
C ALA A 198 -9.04 -29.58 -18.61
N VAL A 199 -8.94 -29.27 -19.91
CA VAL A 199 -8.53 -27.94 -20.40
C VAL A 199 -9.52 -26.86 -19.97
N VAL A 200 -10.82 -27.10 -20.13
CA VAL A 200 -11.86 -26.15 -19.68
C VAL A 200 -11.77 -25.92 -18.17
N TYR A 201 -11.61 -26.99 -17.38
CA TYR A 201 -11.44 -26.88 -15.93
C TYR A 201 -10.18 -26.08 -15.55
N SER A 202 -9.07 -26.29 -16.26
CA SER A 202 -7.82 -25.54 -16.06
C SER A 202 -8.00 -24.05 -16.37
N ILE A 203 -8.74 -23.68 -17.43
CA ILE A 203 -9.03 -22.27 -17.75
C ILE A 203 -9.83 -21.62 -16.62
N ILE A 204 -10.89 -22.27 -16.14
CA ILE A 204 -11.73 -21.75 -15.05
C ILE A 204 -10.90 -21.57 -13.79
N THR A 205 -10.12 -22.59 -13.42
CA THR A 205 -9.26 -22.54 -12.24
C THR A 205 -8.22 -21.42 -12.36
N ASN A 206 -7.55 -21.31 -13.50
CA ASN A 206 -6.54 -20.29 -13.74
C ASN A 206 -7.16 -18.89 -13.67
N PHE A 207 -8.36 -18.68 -14.22
CA PHE A 207 -9.08 -17.40 -14.13
C PHE A 207 -9.42 -16.99 -12.70
N ILE A 208 -9.88 -17.95 -11.87
CA ILE A 208 -10.15 -17.70 -10.44
C ILE A 208 -8.85 -17.38 -9.68
N VAL A 209 -7.77 -18.07 -10.02
CA VAL A 209 -6.47 -17.89 -9.37
C VAL A 209 -5.84 -16.56 -9.76
N THR A 210 -5.81 -16.18 -11.04
CA THR A 210 -5.19 -14.93 -11.51
C THR A 210 -5.89 -13.69 -10.97
N THR A 211 -7.22 -13.69 -10.87
CA THR A 211 -7.95 -12.57 -10.24
C THR A 211 -7.58 -12.39 -8.77
N ARG A 212 -7.38 -13.49 -8.03
CA ARG A 212 -6.87 -13.43 -6.65
C ARG A 212 -5.42 -12.97 -6.59
N PHE A 213 -4.59 -13.34 -7.57
CA PHE A 213 -3.19 -12.89 -7.63
C PHE A 213 -3.06 -11.41 -7.97
N GLU A 214 -3.87 -10.84 -8.87
CA GLU A 214 -3.83 -9.40 -9.17
C GLU A 214 -4.25 -8.53 -7.98
N GLU A 215 -5.23 -9.01 -7.19
CA GLU A 215 -5.59 -8.43 -5.89
C GLU A 215 -4.40 -8.52 -4.92
N LEU A 216 -3.70 -9.66 -4.86
CA LEU A 216 -2.53 -9.90 -4.01
C LEU A 216 -1.21 -9.27 -4.51
N GLU A 217 -1.15 -8.84 -5.76
CA GLU A 217 -0.03 -8.09 -6.36
C GLU A 217 -0.34 -6.59 -6.41
N GLY A 218 -1.58 -6.17 -6.15
CA GLY A 218 -1.90 -4.74 -6.02
C GLY A 218 -1.77 -4.07 -7.38
N ARG A 219 -2.18 -4.76 -8.45
CA ARG A 219 -2.05 -4.21 -9.80
C ARG A 219 -3.26 -3.39 -10.24
N GLN A 220 -4.34 -3.41 -9.46
CA GLN A 220 -5.59 -2.74 -9.79
C GLN A 220 -5.48 -1.22 -9.78
N ARG A 221 -6.07 -0.61 -10.82
CA ARG A 221 -6.19 0.84 -10.97
C ARG A 221 -7.19 1.40 -9.97
N VAL A 222 -6.81 2.47 -9.30
CA VAL A 222 -7.64 3.16 -8.31
C VAL A 222 -8.71 3.97 -9.03
N THR A 223 -9.98 3.73 -8.73
CA THR A 223 -11.12 4.41 -9.37
C THR A 223 -11.78 5.48 -8.49
N PHE A 224 -11.50 5.50 -7.19
CA PHE A 224 -12.03 6.51 -6.26
C PHE A 224 -11.23 7.83 -6.33
N SER A 225 -11.72 8.84 -5.60
CA SER A 225 -11.19 10.22 -5.56
C SER A 225 -11.01 10.69 -4.11
N ASP A 226 -10.38 11.85 -3.92
CA ASP A 226 -10.13 12.48 -2.61
C ASP A 226 -9.33 11.59 -1.64
N HIS A 227 -8.52 10.70 -2.20
CA HIS A 227 -7.55 9.88 -1.48
C HIS A 227 -6.18 10.55 -1.43
N ILE A 228 -5.31 10.04 -0.55
CA ILE A 228 -3.91 10.45 -0.46
C ILE A 228 -3.07 9.36 -1.09
N ILE A 229 -2.15 9.72 -1.99
CA ILE A 229 -1.17 8.79 -2.53
C ILE A 229 0.10 8.91 -1.69
N LEU A 230 0.59 7.79 -1.16
CA LEU A 230 1.87 7.72 -0.48
C LEU A 230 2.79 6.78 -1.24
N VAL A 231 3.95 7.27 -1.66
CA VAL A 231 4.97 6.49 -2.39
C VAL A 231 6.17 6.23 -1.48
N GLY A 232 6.49 4.95 -1.28
CA GLY A 232 7.56 4.48 -0.41
C GLY A 232 7.04 4.05 0.97
N LEU A 233 6.93 2.74 1.18
CA LEU A 233 6.52 2.05 2.40
C LEU A 233 7.72 1.60 3.26
N GLY A 234 8.73 2.45 3.37
CA GLY A 234 9.78 2.29 4.37
C GLY A 234 9.28 2.60 5.79
N ASN A 235 10.18 2.63 6.78
CA ASN A 235 9.82 2.83 8.19
C ASN A 235 8.93 4.06 8.46
N VAL A 236 9.21 5.20 7.82
CA VAL A 236 8.39 6.43 7.96
C VAL A 236 7.11 6.36 7.12
N GLY A 237 7.18 5.74 5.94
CA GLY A 237 6.06 5.51 5.02
C GLY A 237 4.92 4.75 5.64
N THR A 238 5.23 3.55 6.14
CA THR A 238 4.24 2.67 6.76
C THR A 238 3.54 3.37 7.93
N ARG A 239 4.28 4.13 8.76
CA ARG A 239 3.69 4.88 9.88
C ARG A 239 2.83 6.05 9.42
N THR A 240 3.23 6.75 8.37
CA THR A 240 2.42 7.83 7.80
C THR A 240 1.10 7.28 7.23
N VAL A 241 1.15 6.11 6.57
CA VAL A 241 -0.06 5.41 6.09
C VAL A 241 -0.97 5.01 7.25
N GLU A 242 -0.43 4.39 8.29
CA GLU A 242 -1.19 4.03 9.49
C GLU A 242 -1.86 5.27 10.09
N TYR A 243 -1.11 6.35 10.26
CA TYR A 243 -1.61 7.59 10.85
C TYR A 243 -2.77 8.21 10.04
N LEU A 244 -2.59 8.34 8.72
CA LEU A 244 -3.64 8.82 7.81
C LEU A 244 -4.88 7.91 7.86
N SER A 245 -4.67 6.59 7.92
CA SER A 245 -5.73 5.61 8.00
C SER A 245 -6.51 5.68 9.32
N HIS A 246 -5.84 5.88 10.45
CA HIS A 246 -6.50 6.04 11.77
C HIS A 246 -7.34 7.31 11.83
N MET A 247 -6.91 8.39 11.18
CA MET A 247 -7.73 9.60 10.99
C MET A 247 -8.87 9.41 9.96
N GLY A 248 -9.03 8.21 9.40
CA GLY A 248 -10.11 7.84 8.49
C GLY A 248 -9.86 8.19 7.02
N TYR A 249 -8.69 8.72 6.65
CA TYR A 249 -8.37 9.04 5.25
C TYR A 249 -8.21 7.77 4.41
N GLN A 250 -8.65 7.85 3.15
CA GLN A 250 -8.38 6.79 2.16
C GLN A 250 -6.96 6.99 1.64
N VAL A 251 -6.15 5.95 1.72
CA VAL A 251 -4.73 6.01 1.32
C VAL A 251 -4.46 4.98 0.24
N VAL A 252 -3.77 5.41 -0.81
CA VAL A 252 -3.19 4.54 -1.82
C VAL A 252 -1.70 4.48 -1.56
N ALA A 253 -1.21 3.34 -1.08
CA ALA A 253 0.20 3.12 -0.82
C ALA A 253 0.86 2.49 -2.05
N VAL A 254 1.92 3.12 -2.55
CA VAL A 254 2.66 2.69 -3.74
C VAL A 254 4.08 2.31 -3.32
N ASP A 255 4.48 1.08 -3.65
CA ASP A 255 5.86 0.64 -3.47
C ASP A 255 6.20 -0.50 -4.44
N ALA A 256 7.45 -0.59 -4.84
CA ALA A 256 7.95 -1.63 -5.74
C ALA A 256 8.44 -2.88 -4.98
N ASP A 257 8.92 -2.71 -3.74
CA ASP A 257 9.63 -3.73 -2.97
C ASP A 257 9.04 -3.90 -1.57
N VAL A 258 7.79 -4.36 -1.52
CA VAL A 258 7.10 -4.70 -0.28
C VAL A 258 6.76 -6.19 -0.27
N SER A 259 7.21 -6.88 0.77
CA SER A 259 6.94 -8.30 0.92
C SER A 259 5.43 -8.57 1.07
N ALA A 260 4.97 -9.73 0.59
CA ALA A 260 3.57 -10.13 0.75
C ALA A 260 3.12 -10.22 2.22
N ARG A 261 4.06 -10.39 3.16
CA ARG A 261 3.81 -10.36 4.60
C ARG A 261 3.53 -8.94 5.06
N ASP A 262 4.40 -7.99 4.74
CA ASP A 262 4.29 -6.60 5.21
C ASP A 262 3.07 -5.92 4.60
N ARG A 263 2.73 -6.28 3.36
CA ARG A 263 1.48 -5.86 2.73
C ARG A 263 0.24 -6.25 3.54
N LYS A 264 0.21 -7.45 4.13
CA LYS A 264 -0.94 -7.93 4.93
C LYS A 264 -1.08 -7.19 6.25
N LEU A 265 -0.04 -6.49 6.70
CA LEU A 265 -0.06 -5.68 7.91
C LEU A 265 -0.64 -4.29 7.68
N LEU A 266 -0.82 -3.87 6.42
CA LEU A 266 -1.44 -2.58 6.11
C LEU A 266 -2.91 -2.54 6.59
N PRO A 267 -3.38 -1.40 7.09
CA PRO A 267 -4.78 -1.24 7.49
C PRO A 267 -5.75 -1.56 6.34
N ALA A 268 -6.93 -2.12 6.66
CA ALA A 268 -7.91 -2.54 5.65
C ALA A 268 -8.47 -1.39 4.77
N SER A 269 -8.32 -0.13 5.21
CA SER A 269 -8.68 1.08 4.45
C SER A 269 -7.63 1.51 3.44
N VAL A 270 -6.47 0.85 3.39
CA VAL A 270 -5.35 1.21 2.52
C VAL A 270 -5.39 0.34 1.26
N HIS A 271 -5.39 0.99 0.10
CA HIS A 271 -5.21 0.31 -1.18
C HIS A 271 -3.73 0.24 -1.51
N PHE A 272 -3.17 -0.97 -1.62
CA PHE A 272 -1.78 -1.15 -2.03
C PHE A 272 -1.68 -1.27 -3.55
N LEU A 273 -0.76 -0.51 -4.16
CA LEU A 273 -0.42 -0.55 -5.56
C LEU A 273 1.05 -0.93 -5.73
N ALA A 274 1.35 -2.08 -6.33
CA ALA A 274 2.73 -2.43 -6.65
C ALA A 274 3.22 -1.67 -7.88
N GLY A 275 4.38 -1.02 -7.75
CA GLY A 275 5.06 -0.35 -8.84
C GLY A 275 6.04 0.72 -8.38
N ASP A 276 6.88 1.16 -9.31
CA ASP A 276 7.80 2.27 -9.08
C ASP A 276 7.08 3.61 -9.32
N GLY A 277 6.99 4.45 -8.28
CA GLY A 277 6.33 5.75 -8.39
C GLY A 277 7.02 6.75 -9.32
N ARG A 278 8.23 6.48 -9.81
CA ARG A 278 8.89 7.28 -10.86
C ARG A 278 8.21 7.09 -12.21
N GLU A 279 7.51 5.97 -12.42
CA GLU A 279 6.82 5.67 -13.65
C GLU A 279 5.47 6.43 -13.72
N PRO A 280 5.24 7.26 -14.75
CA PRO A 280 3.98 8.01 -14.88
C PRO A 280 2.74 7.11 -14.91
N GLU A 281 2.86 5.91 -15.49
CA GLU A 281 1.78 4.91 -15.56
C GLU A 281 1.37 4.41 -14.17
N VAL A 282 2.32 4.28 -13.23
CA VAL A 282 2.04 3.87 -11.84
C VAL A 282 1.30 4.99 -11.11
N LEU A 283 1.70 6.26 -11.28
CA LEU A 283 1.00 7.40 -10.69
C LEU A 283 -0.42 7.57 -11.27
N ASP A 284 -0.58 7.35 -12.57
CA ASP A 284 -1.88 7.35 -13.24
C ASP A 284 -2.79 6.21 -12.73
N ARG A 285 -2.23 5.00 -12.54
CA ARG A 285 -2.91 3.86 -11.92
C ARG A 285 -3.29 4.13 -10.46
N ALA A 286 -2.45 4.86 -9.73
CA ALA A 286 -2.73 5.32 -8.36
C ALA A 286 -3.82 6.41 -8.32
N GLY A 287 -4.23 6.94 -9.47
CA GLY A 287 -5.29 7.94 -9.56
C GLY A 287 -4.83 9.35 -9.20
N VAL A 288 -3.60 9.73 -9.52
CA VAL A 288 -3.02 11.04 -9.17
C VAL A 288 -3.84 12.24 -9.63
N SER A 289 -4.54 12.14 -10.76
CA SER A 289 -5.44 13.21 -11.24
C SER A 289 -6.64 13.47 -10.32
N ARG A 290 -6.99 12.51 -9.44
CA ARG A 290 -8.16 12.55 -8.53
C ARG A 290 -7.79 12.57 -7.05
N CYS A 291 -6.50 12.47 -6.71
CA CYS A 291 -6.08 12.45 -5.31
C CYS A 291 -6.07 13.87 -4.72
N ALA A 292 -6.21 13.98 -3.40
CA ALA A 292 -6.12 15.23 -2.66
C ALA A 292 -4.67 15.68 -2.46
N ALA A 293 -3.78 14.73 -2.22
CA ALA A 293 -2.36 14.98 -2.01
C ALA A 293 -1.50 13.78 -2.45
N VAL A 294 -0.23 14.04 -2.73
CA VAL A 294 0.81 13.02 -2.90
C VAL A 294 1.92 13.24 -1.88
N ILE A 295 2.41 12.14 -1.29
CA ILE A 295 3.55 12.14 -0.39
C ILE A 295 4.59 11.18 -0.94
N SER A 296 5.81 11.65 -1.24
CA SER A 296 6.92 10.79 -1.67
C SER A 296 7.97 10.69 -0.57
N MET A 297 8.22 9.48 -0.07
CA MET A 297 9.10 9.29 1.09
C MET A 297 9.96 8.03 1.08
N THR A 298 10.47 7.70 -0.12
CA THR A 298 11.54 6.73 -0.30
C THR A 298 12.83 7.18 0.39
N ASP A 299 13.84 6.32 0.37
CA ASP A 299 15.19 6.57 0.89
C ASP A 299 16.08 7.41 -0.05
N ASN A 300 15.55 7.89 -1.18
CA ASN A 300 16.31 8.67 -2.16
C ASN A 300 15.64 10.01 -2.46
N ASP A 301 16.32 11.12 -2.15
CA ASP A 301 15.81 12.49 -2.31
C ASP A 301 15.49 12.82 -3.78
N ALA A 302 16.33 12.39 -4.72
CA ALA A 302 16.11 12.61 -6.15
C ALA A 302 14.88 11.85 -6.65
N THR A 303 14.67 10.62 -6.18
CA THR A 303 13.46 9.84 -6.45
C THR A 303 12.23 10.54 -5.88
N ASN A 304 12.27 10.98 -4.62
CA ASN A 304 11.13 11.68 -3.99
C ASN A 304 10.75 12.95 -4.75
N LEU A 305 11.74 13.74 -5.15
CA LEU A 305 11.53 14.95 -5.92
C LEU A 305 10.98 14.65 -7.33
N SER A 306 11.53 13.65 -8.01
CA SER A 306 11.07 13.20 -9.33
C SER A 306 9.60 12.78 -9.29
N ILE A 307 9.19 12.04 -8.26
CA ILE A 307 7.80 11.62 -8.04
C ILE A 307 6.90 12.85 -7.83
N GLY A 308 7.28 13.76 -6.93
CA GLY A 308 6.49 14.97 -6.63
C GLY A 308 6.29 15.86 -7.86
N LEU A 309 7.37 16.10 -8.63
CA LEU A 309 7.32 16.87 -9.87
C LEU A 309 6.49 16.17 -10.96
N SER A 310 6.60 14.84 -11.08
CA SER A 310 5.81 14.07 -12.04
C SER A 310 4.31 14.12 -11.70
N ALA A 311 3.98 14.02 -10.42
CA ALA A 311 2.61 14.15 -9.93
C ALA A 311 2.04 15.56 -10.20
N LYS A 312 2.82 16.61 -9.95
CA LYS A 312 2.45 18.01 -10.28
C LYS A 312 2.30 18.23 -11.78
N LYS A 313 3.09 17.56 -12.62
CA LYS A 313 2.91 17.61 -14.08
C LYS A 313 1.58 17.01 -14.53
N LEU A 314 1.11 15.96 -13.85
CA LEU A 314 -0.17 15.31 -14.13
C LEU A 314 -1.36 16.05 -13.52
N LYS A 315 -1.16 16.75 -12.39
CA LYS A 315 -2.15 17.59 -11.72
C LYS A 315 -1.45 18.84 -11.14
N PRO A 316 -1.45 19.99 -11.84
CA PRO A 316 -0.69 21.18 -11.45
C PRO A 316 -0.99 21.71 -10.04
N ASP A 317 -2.26 21.67 -9.63
CA ASP A 317 -2.73 22.15 -8.32
C ASP A 317 -2.69 21.08 -7.23
N LEU A 318 -2.10 19.92 -7.50
CA LEU A 318 -1.99 18.84 -6.52
C LEU A 318 -1.05 19.27 -5.39
N ARG A 319 -1.44 19.03 -4.14
CA ARG A 319 -0.52 19.18 -3.01
C ARG A 319 0.53 18.07 -3.01
N ALA A 320 1.80 18.44 -3.11
CA ALA A 320 2.94 17.52 -3.12
C ALA A 320 3.83 17.74 -1.89
N VAL A 321 3.95 16.70 -1.07
CA VAL A 321 4.85 16.64 0.08
C VAL A 321 5.97 15.67 -0.25
N VAL A 322 7.22 16.09 -0.08
CA VAL A 322 8.39 15.25 -0.38
C VAL A 322 9.27 15.10 0.84
N ARG A 323 9.82 13.90 1.03
CA ARG A 323 10.88 13.66 2.00
C ARG A 323 12.22 14.04 1.39
N ILE A 324 12.99 14.81 2.16
CA ILE A 324 14.37 15.18 1.84
C ILE A 324 15.24 14.91 3.06
N PHE A 325 16.38 14.24 2.91
CA PHE A 325 17.31 14.05 4.03
C PHE A 325 18.00 15.35 4.43
N GLU A 326 18.55 16.06 3.45
CA GLU A 326 19.37 17.24 3.68
C GLU A 326 18.52 18.51 3.88
N ALA A 327 18.49 19.03 5.12
CA ALA A 327 17.64 20.16 5.49
C ALA A 327 18.00 21.46 4.75
N SER A 328 19.28 21.64 4.41
CA SER A 328 19.74 22.80 3.63
C SER A 328 19.28 22.75 2.17
N PHE A 329 18.98 21.55 1.66
CA PHE A 329 18.42 21.33 0.33
C PHE A 329 16.90 21.58 0.31
N ALA A 330 16.19 21.22 1.39
CA ALA A 330 14.73 21.39 1.49
C ALA A 330 14.24 22.82 1.26
N LYS A 331 14.86 23.83 1.90
CA LYS A 331 14.48 25.25 1.70
C LYS A 331 14.68 25.73 0.25
N LYS A 332 15.69 25.19 -0.45
CA LYS A 332 15.93 25.52 -1.86
C LYS A 332 14.90 24.86 -2.78
N VAL A 333 14.45 23.65 -2.43
CA VAL A 333 13.44 22.91 -3.18
C VAL A 333 12.08 23.62 -3.11
N GLU A 334 11.61 24.01 -1.93
CA GLU A 334 10.31 24.69 -1.77
C GLU A 334 10.24 26.05 -2.51
N GLY A 335 11.35 26.79 -2.55
CA GLY A 335 11.38 28.12 -3.17
C GLY A 335 11.57 28.11 -4.70
N VAL A 336 12.04 27.01 -5.27
CA VAL A 336 12.42 26.93 -6.71
C VAL A 336 11.56 25.92 -7.47
N LEU A 337 11.13 24.86 -6.81
CA LEU A 337 10.37 23.77 -7.40
C LEU A 337 8.94 23.86 -6.89
N ASN A 338 7.96 23.63 -7.77
CA ASN A 338 6.53 23.65 -7.43
C ASN A 338 6.17 22.45 -6.53
N ILE A 339 6.69 22.44 -5.31
CA ILE A 339 6.52 21.43 -4.26
C ILE A 339 6.06 22.17 -3.02
N ASP A 340 4.95 21.74 -2.42
CA ASP A 340 4.28 22.49 -1.37
C ASP A 340 4.92 22.32 0.01
N ALA A 341 5.61 21.20 0.24
CA ALA A 341 6.36 20.97 1.47
C ALA A 341 7.51 19.97 1.23
N ALA A 342 8.69 20.30 1.73
CA ALA A 342 9.88 19.45 1.72
C ALA A 342 10.35 19.20 3.16
N LEU A 343 10.11 17.99 3.67
CA LEU A 343 10.32 17.67 5.07
C LEU A 343 11.49 16.70 5.26
N SER A 344 12.29 16.95 6.31
CA SER A 344 13.37 16.07 6.72
C SER A 344 13.00 15.32 7.99
N ALA A 345 12.90 13.99 7.87
CA ALA A 345 12.57 13.13 9.00
C ALA A 345 13.59 13.25 10.14
N SER A 346 14.87 13.40 9.84
CA SER A 346 15.92 13.60 10.83
C SER A 346 15.78 14.97 11.50
N LYS A 347 15.54 16.05 10.75
CA LYS A 347 15.31 17.38 11.31
C LYS A 347 14.06 17.45 12.19
N LEU A 348 12.97 16.81 11.77
CA LEU A 348 11.72 16.74 12.54
C LEU A 348 11.90 15.94 13.83
N SER A 349 12.74 14.90 13.80
CA SER A 349 12.93 14.03 14.96
C SER A 349 13.97 14.55 15.94
N ALA A 350 15.03 15.21 15.47
CA ALA A 350 16.18 15.59 16.28
C ALA A 350 15.82 16.36 17.56
N PRO A 351 14.91 17.35 17.54
CA PRO A 351 14.47 18.03 18.75
C PRO A 351 13.94 17.06 19.80
N SER A 352 13.14 16.05 19.41
CA SER A 352 12.51 15.13 20.35
C SER A 352 13.53 14.18 21.00
N PHE A 353 14.59 13.82 20.25
CA PHE A 353 15.74 13.11 20.82
C PHE A 353 16.52 13.98 21.82
N VAL A 354 16.74 15.26 21.51
CA VAL A 354 17.38 16.21 22.44
C VAL A 354 16.53 16.38 23.69
N ALA A 355 15.23 16.59 23.54
CA ALA A 355 14.29 16.75 24.65
C ALA A 355 14.25 15.49 25.54
N ALA A 356 14.27 14.29 24.95
CA ALA A 356 14.37 13.04 25.68
C ALA A 356 15.66 12.92 26.50
N ALA A 357 16.77 13.49 26.04
CA ALA A 357 18.02 13.51 26.79
C ALA A 357 18.00 14.55 27.92
N LEU A 358 17.32 15.69 27.74
CA LEU A 358 17.36 16.82 28.67
C LEU A 358 16.47 16.68 29.92
N GLY A 359 15.37 15.92 29.90
CA GLY A 359 14.49 15.90 31.08
C GLY A 359 13.21 15.08 30.96
N GLU A 360 12.64 14.73 32.12
CA GLU A 360 11.33 14.06 32.21
C GLU A 360 10.17 15.00 31.82
N GLY A 361 9.08 14.43 31.32
CA GLY A 361 7.87 15.16 30.95
C GLY A 361 7.84 15.75 29.53
N LEU A 362 8.96 15.78 28.80
CA LEU A 362 8.98 16.37 27.45
C LEU A 362 8.31 15.47 26.41
N VAL A 363 7.20 15.92 25.82
CA VAL A 363 6.37 15.16 24.86
C VAL A 363 6.82 15.38 23.42
N TYR A 364 7.11 16.62 23.06
CA TYR A 364 7.48 17.00 21.70
C TYR A 364 8.36 18.24 21.69
N SER A 365 9.06 18.45 20.59
CA SER A 365 9.84 19.66 20.40
C SER A 365 10.08 19.92 18.92
N PHE A 366 10.30 21.19 18.61
CA PHE A 366 10.55 21.66 17.25
C PHE A 366 11.48 22.86 17.30
N VAL A 367 12.13 23.16 16.17
CA VAL A 367 13.01 24.33 16.06
C VAL A 367 12.36 25.34 15.12
N GLU A 368 12.16 26.54 15.63
CA GLU A 368 11.66 27.69 14.87
C GLU A 368 12.65 28.85 15.07
N ASP A 369 13.11 29.44 13.97
CA ASP A 369 14.10 30.53 13.96
C ASP A 369 15.36 30.29 14.80
N GLY A 370 15.81 29.02 14.86
CA GLY A 370 17.01 28.61 15.60
C GLY A 370 16.78 28.42 17.10
N VAL A 371 15.55 28.59 17.58
CA VAL A 371 15.17 28.38 18.97
C VAL A 371 14.51 27.01 19.12
N LEU A 372 15.00 26.22 20.09
CA LEU A 372 14.37 24.95 20.45
C LEU A 372 13.14 25.24 21.32
N LYS A 373 11.97 24.92 20.78
CA LYS A 373 10.70 25.00 21.47
C LYS A 373 10.31 23.61 21.91
N VAL A 374 9.91 23.46 23.18
CA VAL A 374 9.55 22.17 23.74
C VAL A 374 8.16 22.21 24.36
N ILE A 375 7.49 21.05 24.31
CA ILE A 375 6.18 20.82 24.89
C ILE A 375 6.36 19.76 25.98
N ARG A 376 5.92 20.07 27.19
CA ARG A 376 5.99 19.21 28.37
C ARG A 376 4.58 18.78 28.79
N ASP A 377 4.44 17.57 29.29
CA ASP A 377 3.24 17.09 30.00
C ASP A 377 3.46 17.26 31.49
N ASP A 378 2.79 18.27 32.06
CA ASP A 378 2.74 18.54 33.49
C ASP A 378 1.41 18.00 34.05
N GLU A 379 1.42 16.75 34.52
CA GLU A 379 0.26 16.09 35.15
C GLU A 379 -1.01 16.05 34.29
N GLY A 380 -0.86 16.02 32.95
CA GLY A 380 -1.97 15.99 32.01
C GLY A 380 -2.34 17.31 31.39
N ARG A 381 -1.54 18.35 31.60
CA ARG A 381 -1.62 19.60 30.85
C ARG A 381 -0.35 19.78 30.03
N LEU A 382 -0.54 20.11 28.76
CA LEU A 382 0.58 20.45 27.89
C LEU A 382 1.03 21.87 28.23
N SER A 383 2.25 22.03 28.70
CA SER A 383 2.90 23.31 28.91
C SER A 383 3.95 23.56 27.82
N PHE A 384 4.05 24.81 27.39
CA PHE A 384 5.00 25.22 26.36
C PHE A 384 6.19 25.92 27.03
N GLU A 385 7.40 25.44 26.76
CA GLU A 385 8.63 25.99 27.29
C GLU A 385 9.59 26.31 26.14
N VAL A 386 10.15 27.52 26.15
CA VAL A 386 11.19 27.92 25.18
C VAL A 386 12.54 27.64 25.82
N LEU A 387 13.25 26.63 25.31
CA LEU A 387 14.61 26.33 25.74
C LEU A 387 15.58 27.00 24.78
N GLU A 388 16.19 28.10 25.21
CA GLU A 388 17.35 28.63 24.52
C GLU A 388 18.53 27.66 24.70
N LEU A 389 18.90 26.96 23.63
CA LEU A 389 20.03 26.01 23.64
C LEU A 389 21.33 26.64 24.16
N ASN A 390 21.49 27.96 24.03
CA ASN A 390 22.65 28.71 24.53
C ASN A 390 22.69 28.87 26.08
N LYS A 391 21.62 28.52 26.80
CA LYS A 391 21.55 28.60 28.28
C LYS A 391 21.73 27.24 28.97
N LEU A 392 21.93 26.17 28.21
CA LEU A 392 22.13 24.80 28.71
C LEU A 392 23.62 24.41 28.85
N SER A 393 24.54 25.38 28.73
CA SER A 393 25.99 25.19 28.87
C SER A 393 26.50 25.34 30.30
#